data_AF-A0A847I3F8-F1
#
_entry.id   AF-A0A847I3F8-F1
#
_cell.length_a   1.000
_cell.length_b   1.000
_cell.length_c   1.000
_cell.angle_alpha   90.00
_cell.angle_beta   90.00
_cell.angle_gamma   90.00
#
_symmetry.space_group_name_H-M   'P 1'
#
loop_
_entity.id
_entity.type
_entity.pdbx_description
1 polymer ?
#
loop_
_entity_poly.entity_id
_entity_poly.type
_entity_poly.pdbx_seq_one_letter_code
_entity_poly.pdbx_strand_id
1 'polypeptide(L)'
;CLTPPWDQPTFNPVADMRQVRGRNILLVAGPAEEEIYKSLAGHSKGADVYACQTPGRGCELLAADPQLCSSIAKFAQDGMGSRSKAVVCGSIESHIYHALDSAWVAKINPTNLRYYSSPDEAEARGLRRARSMAPDERSSRHRPPRKP
;
A
#
# COMPACT_ATOMS: atom_id res chain seq x y z
N CYS A 1 2.37 1.87 -5.08
CA CYS A 1 1.53 2.55 -4.08
C CYS A 1 2.42 3.41 -3.19
N LEU A 2 2.07 4.68 -2.98
CA LEU A 2 2.87 5.59 -2.16
C LEU A 2 2.53 5.36 -0.70
N THR A 3 3.54 5.06 0.12
CA THR A 3 3.38 5.00 1.56
C THR A 3 3.23 6.44 2.08
N PRO A 4 2.20 6.75 2.88
CA PRO A 4 2.12 8.06 3.52
C PRO A 4 3.36 8.29 4.41
N PRO A 5 3.72 9.56 4.68
CA PRO A 5 4.85 9.86 5.55
C PRO A 5 4.68 9.21 6.93
N TRP A 6 5.73 8.53 7.39
CA TRP A 6 5.79 7.69 8.60
C TRP A 6 5.70 8.47 9.93
N ASP A 7 5.53 9.79 9.87
CA ASP A 7 5.50 10.69 11.04
C ASP A 7 4.11 10.84 11.70
N GLN A 8 3.20 9.89 11.51
CA GLN A 8 1.87 9.93 12.13
C GLN A 8 1.84 9.07 13.42
N PRO A 9 1.53 9.66 14.59
CA PRO A 9 1.65 9.03 15.93
C PRO A 9 0.61 7.94 16.24
N THR A 10 -0.06 7.37 15.23
CA THR A 10 -1.19 6.44 15.37
C THR A 10 -1.01 5.15 14.57
N PHE A 11 0.20 4.60 14.57
CA PHE A 11 0.47 3.27 14.02
C PHE A 11 -0.24 2.21 14.88
N ASN A 12 -1.27 1.59 14.34
CA ASN A 12 -1.96 0.44 14.94
C ASN A 12 -1.67 -0.78 14.04
N PRO A 13 -0.80 -1.71 14.46
CA PRO A 13 -0.29 -2.78 13.61
C PRO A 13 -1.38 -3.61 12.92
N VAL A 14 -2.56 -3.78 13.53
CA VAL A 14 -3.69 -4.53 12.97
C VAL A 14 -4.47 -3.73 11.93
N ALA A 15 -4.66 -2.42 12.17
CA ALA A 15 -5.23 -1.52 11.17
C ALA A 15 -4.26 -1.34 9.98
N ASP A 16 -2.96 -1.35 10.25
CA ASP A 16 -1.89 -1.16 9.27
C ASP A 16 -1.61 -2.41 8.44
N MET A 17 -1.81 -3.61 8.99
CA MET A 17 -1.79 -4.86 8.21
C MET A 17 -2.79 -4.81 7.05
N ARG A 18 -3.97 -4.20 7.25
CA ARG A 18 -4.92 -3.96 6.16
C ARG A 18 -4.35 -3.02 5.13
N GLN A 19 -3.43 -2.11 5.45
CA GLN A 19 -2.76 -1.24 4.47
C GLN A 19 -1.69 -1.96 3.66
N VAL A 20 -1.05 -2.99 4.22
CA VAL A 20 -0.03 -3.80 3.54
C VAL A 20 -0.65 -4.92 2.67
N ARG A 21 -1.89 -5.34 2.96
CA ARG A 21 -2.61 -6.35 2.17
C ARG A 21 -2.74 -5.94 0.69
N GLY A 22 -2.27 -6.80 -0.22
CA GLY A 22 -2.29 -6.57 -1.67
C GLY A 22 -1.18 -5.68 -2.20
N ARG A 23 -0.15 -5.41 -1.38
CA ARG A 23 1.12 -4.83 -1.84
C ARG A 23 2.08 -5.94 -2.22
N ASN A 24 2.93 -5.65 -3.19
CA ASN A 24 4.13 -6.46 -3.39
C ASN A 24 5.05 -6.16 -2.20
N ILE A 25 5.48 -7.20 -1.50
CA ILE A 25 6.42 -7.09 -0.38
C ILE A 25 7.74 -7.74 -0.83
N LEU A 26 8.86 -7.03 -0.69
CA LEU A 26 10.18 -7.61 -0.88
C LEU A 26 10.80 -7.84 0.50
N LEU A 27 11.08 -9.11 0.81
CA LEU A 27 11.86 -9.50 1.98
C LEU A 27 13.33 -9.58 1.57
N VAL A 28 14.20 -8.86 2.28
CA VAL A 28 15.65 -8.92 2.10
C VAL A 28 16.21 -9.66 3.30
N ALA A 29 16.90 -10.77 3.05
CA ALA A 29 17.42 -11.61 4.11
C ALA A 29 18.87 -11.99 3.87
N GLY A 30 19.66 -12.00 4.95
CA GLY A 30 21.04 -12.50 4.93
C GLY A 30 21.10 -14.02 5.06
N PRO A 31 22.29 -14.62 4.88
CA PRO A 31 22.48 -16.08 4.97
C PRO A 31 22.18 -16.63 6.37
N ALA A 32 22.35 -15.82 7.42
CA ALA A 32 22.02 -16.20 8.80
C ALA A 32 20.50 -16.33 9.08
N GLU A 33 19.66 -15.86 8.17
CA GLU A 33 18.20 -15.77 8.33
C GLU A 33 17.47 -16.76 7.40
N GLU A 34 18.21 -17.75 6.87
CA GLU A 34 17.75 -18.64 5.81
C GLU A 34 16.49 -19.43 6.13
N GLU A 35 16.44 -20.05 7.31
CA GLU A 35 15.26 -20.80 7.75
C GLU A 35 14.03 -19.89 7.93
N ILE A 36 14.24 -18.66 8.39
CA ILE A 36 13.17 -17.71 8.70
C ILE A 36 12.51 -17.23 7.41
N TYR A 37 13.30 -16.81 6.41
CA TYR A 37 12.71 -16.33 5.17
C TYR A 37 12.11 -17.46 4.33
N LYS A 38 12.67 -18.68 4.36
CA LYS A 38 12.07 -19.85 3.68
C LYS A 38 10.70 -20.20 4.27
N SER A 39 10.58 -20.14 5.60
CA SER A 39 9.31 -20.30 6.28
C SER A 39 8.31 -19.19 5.88
N LEU A 40 8.73 -17.93 5.89
CA LEU A 40 7.88 -16.80 5.49
C LEU A 40 7.45 -16.86 4.02
N ALA A 41 8.35 -17.24 3.10
CA ALA A 41 8.05 -17.43 1.68
C ALA A 41 6.98 -18.51 1.47
N GLY A 42 7.02 -19.59 2.26
CA GLY A 42 6.01 -20.65 2.22
C GLY A 42 4.62 -20.20 2.67
N HIS A 43 4.53 -19.18 3.55
CA HIS A 43 3.27 -18.72 4.12
C HIS A 43 2.71 -17.43 3.46
N SER A 44 3.54 -16.68 2.74
CA SER A 44 3.15 -15.40 2.15
C SER A 44 2.82 -15.53 0.66
N LYS A 45 1.53 -15.64 0.33
CA LYS A 45 1.06 -15.39 -1.04
C LYS A 45 1.27 -13.90 -1.36
N GLY A 46 2.37 -13.57 -2.04
CA GLY A 46 2.64 -12.23 -2.57
C GLY A 46 3.84 -11.48 -1.97
N ALA A 47 4.73 -12.17 -1.24
CA ALA A 47 6.03 -11.60 -0.90
C ALA A 47 7.13 -12.24 -1.77
N ASP A 48 7.92 -11.41 -2.43
CA ASP A 48 9.15 -11.81 -3.10
C ASP A 48 10.28 -11.81 -2.07
N VAL A 49 11.22 -12.74 -2.21
CA VAL A 49 12.38 -12.83 -1.32
C VAL A 49 13.66 -12.63 -2.12
N TYR A 50 14.49 -11.70 -1.64
CA TYR A 50 15.86 -11.52 -2.07
C TYR A 50 16.80 -12.06 -0.99
N ALA A 51 17.43 -13.19 -1.28
CA ALA A 51 18.40 -13.82 -0.38
C ALA A 51 19.82 -13.33 -0.72
N CYS A 52 20.34 -12.44 0.12
CA CYS A 52 21.73 -12.00 0.04
C CYS A 52 22.66 -13.18 0.38
N GLN A 53 23.71 -13.37 -0.42
CA GLN A 53 24.78 -14.33 -0.11
C GLN A 53 25.85 -13.70 0.80
N THR A 54 25.87 -12.37 0.88
CA THR A 54 26.84 -11.63 1.68
C THR A 54 26.41 -11.59 3.15
N PRO A 55 27.32 -11.86 4.10
CA PRO A 55 27.02 -11.69 5.52
C PRO A 55 26.79 -10.21 5.86
N GLY A 56 25.78 -9.96 6.69
CA GLY A 56 25.39 -8.63 7.15
C GLY A 56 23.94 -8.62 7.63
N ARG A 57 23.51 -7.55 8.30
CA ARG A 57 22.11 -7.40 8.74
C ARG A 57 21.55 -6.02 8.36
N GLY A 58 20.27 -5.99 8.03
CA GLY A 58 19.54 -4.75 7.76
C GLY A 58 20.25 -3.87 6.71
N CYS A 59 20.59 -2.63 7.09
CA CYS A 59 21.24 -1.67 6.19
C CYS A 59 22.67 -2.06 5.78
N GLU A 60 23.35 -2.93 6.53
CA GLU A 60 24.69 -3.42 6.14
C GLU A 60 24.63 -4.18 4.82
N LEU A 61 23.52 -4.89 4.56
CA LEU A 61 23.30 -5.61 3.30
C LEU A 61 23.24 -4.65 2.11
N LEU A 62 22.75 -3.42 2.28
CA LEU A 62 22.69 -2.41 1.22
C LEU A 62 24.08 -1.96 0.76
N ALA A 63 25.05 -1.95 1.68
CA ALA A 63 26.44 -1.63 1.37
C ALA A 63 27.23 -2.86 0.89
N ALA A 64 26.90 -4.04 1.42
CA ALA A 64 27.65 -5.28 1.20
C ALA A 64 27.26 -6.02 -0.09
N ASP A 65 26.02 -5.88 -0.57
CA ASP A 65 25.56 -6.46 -1.83
C ASP A 65 25.29 -5.35 -2.89
N PRO A 66 26.20 -5.18 -3.88
CA PRO A 66 26.03 -4.20 -4.95
C PRO A 66 24.77 -4.42 -5.80
N GLN A 67 24.27 -5.66 -5.88
CA GLN A 67 23.08 -6.01 -6.67
C GLN A 67 21.78 -5.77 -5.91
N LEU A 68 21.83 -5.67 -4.57
CA LEU A 68 20.63 -5.46 -3.76
C LEU A 68 19.92 -4.15 -4.12
N CYS A 69 20.65 -3.05 -4.26
CA CYS A 69 20.07 -1.76 -4.66
C CYS A 69 19.36 -1.84 -6.02
N SER A 70 19.98 -2.52 -6.99
CA SER A 70 19.39 -2.71 -8.33
C SER A 70 18.14 -3.59 -8.27
N SER A 71 18.15 -4.61 -7.42
CA SER A 71 17.02 -5.52 -7.23
C SER A 71 15.85 -4.85 -6.52
N ILE A 72 16.11 -4.04 -5.49
CA ILE A 72 15.10 -3.20 -4.84
C ILE A 72 14.49 -2.22 -5.85
N ALA A 73 15.33 -1.56 -6.66
CA ALA A 73 14.86 -0.60 -7.67
C ALA A 73 13.99 -1.28 -8.73
N LYS A 74 14.40 -2.46 -9.22
CA LYS A 74 13.62 -3.25 -10.17
C LYS A 74 12.30 -3.73 -9.56
N PHE A 75 12.32 -4.28 -8.35
CA PHE A 75 11.11 -4.69 -7.64
C PHE A 75 10.14 -3.51 -7.46
N ALA A 76 10.66 -2.33 -7.09
CA ALA A 76 9.86 -1.14 -6.98
C ALA A 76 9.27 -0.74 -8.35
N GLN A 77 10.05 -0.80 -9.44
CA GLN A 77 9.55 -0.53 -10.79
C GLN A 77 8.46 -1.51 -11.22
N ASP A 78 8.66 -2.80 -11.02
CA ASP A 78 7.70 -3.86 -11.39
C ASP A 78 6.42 -3.77 -10.55
N GLY A 79 6.53 -3.35 -9.29
CA GLY A 79 5.39 -3.12 -8.40
C GLY A 79 4.71 -1.76 -8.56
N MET A 80 5.33 -0.83 -9.27
CA MET A 80 4.74 0.47 -9.62
C MET A 80 3.98 0.33 -10.95
N GLY A 81 2.70 0.69 -10.95
CA GLY A 81 1.94 0.78 -12.19
C GLY A 81 2.49 1.86 -13.13
N SER A 82 1.92 1.96 -14.32
CA SER A 82 2.25 2.98 -15.34
C SER A 82 2.46 4.36 -14.73
N ARG A 83 3.53 5.06 -15.14
CA ARG A 83 3.76 6.47 -14.76
C ARG A 83 2.51 7.28 -15.06
N SER A 84 1.90 7.85 -14.03
CA SER A 84 0.75 8.73 -14.16
C SER A 84 1.04 10.05 -13.47
N LYS A 85 0.54 11.14 -14.06
CA LYS A 85 0.53 12.48 -13.45
C LYS A 85 -0.64 12.69 -12.49
N ALA A 86 -1.60 11.77 -12.48
CA ALA A 86 -2.80 11.83 -11.66
C ALA A 86 -2.72 10.77 -10.56
N VAL A 87 -2.21 11.18 -9.39
CA VAL A 87 -2.29 10.40 -8.15
C VAL A 87 -3.76 10.35 -7.71
N VAL A 88 -4.22 9.19 -7.26
CA VAL A 88 -5.61 8.98 -6.81
C VAL A 88 -5.67 8.39 -5.40
N CYS A 89 -6.78 8.66 -4.72
CA CYS A 89 -7.04 8.22 -3.36
C CYS A 89 -8.16 7.17 -3.36
N GLY A 90 -7.90 5.98 -2.85
CA GLY A 90 -8.87 4.90 -2.74
C GLY A 90 -9.27 4.60 -1.31
N SER A 91 -10.52 4.19 -1.11
CA SER A 91 -10.96 3.54 0.11
C SER A 91 -10.95 2.02 -0.09
N ILE A 92 -10.29 1.31 0.82
CA ILE A 92 -10.14 -0.15 0.76
C ILE A 92 -11.49 -0.84 0.98
N GLU A 93 -12.30 -0.35 1.92
CA GLU A 93 -13.60 -0.96 2.24
C GLU A 93 -14.67 -0.67 1.19
N SER A 94 -14.71 0.53 0.62
CA SER A 94 -15.73 0.86 -0.39
C SER A 94 -15.35 0.37 -1.79
N HIS A 95 -14.09 -0.03 -2.00
CA HIS A 95 -13.51 -0.38 -3.30
C HIS A 95 -13.71 0.73 -4.34
N ILE A 96 -13.65 2.00 -3.91
CA ILE A 96 -13.80 3.17 -4.78
C ILE A 96 -12.55 4.05 -4.68
N TYR A 97 -12.07 4.52 -5.83
CA TYR A 97 -11.03 5.53 -5.92
C TYR A 97 -11.57 6.88 -6.41
N HIS A 98 -10.94 7.95 -5.92
CA HIS A 98 -11.28 9.34 -6.11
C HIS A 98 -10.05 10.12 -6.59
N ALA A 99 -10.26 11.18 -7.35
CA ALA A 99 -9.21 12.15 -7.61
C ALA A 99 -8.82 12.87 -6.30
N LEU A 100 -7.58 13.35 -6.22
CA LEU A 100 -7.03 14.03 -5.02
C LEU A 100 -7.84 15.26 -4.59
N ASP A 101 -8.40 15.96 -5.56
CA ASP A 101 -9.22 17.17 -5.39
C ASP A 101 -10.70 16.87 -5.09
N SER A 102 -11.10 15.60 -5.00
CA SER A 102 -12.47 15.23 -4.68
C SER A 102 -12.79 15.49 -3.21
N ALA A 103 -13.93 16.14 -2.94
CA ALA A 103 -14.43 16.38 -1.59
C ALA A 103 -14.76 15.08 -0.82
N TRP A 104 -14.85 13.95 -1.51
CA TRP A 104 -14.99 12.63 -0.88
C TRP A 104 -13.73 12.19 -0.15
N VAL A 105 -12.53 12.60 -0.60
CA VAL A 105 -11.26 12.19 0.01
C VAL A 105 -11.20 12.58 1.48
N ALA A 106 -11.66 13.79 1.82
CA ALA A 106 -11.71 14.28 3.20
C ALA A 106 -12.69 13.50 4.10
N LYS A 107 -13.63 12.74 3.52
CA LYS A 107 -14.60 11.92 4.25
C LYS A 107 -14.16 10.46 4.42
N ILE A 108 -13.11 10.03 3.73
CA ILE A 108 -12.57 8.68 3.88
C ILE A 108 -11.86 8.61 5.23
N ASN A 109 -12.18 7.59 6.02
CA ASN A 109 -11.49 7.32 7.28
C ASN A 109 -9.98 7.14 7.00
N PRO A 110 -9.07 7.84 7.70
CA PRO A 110 -7.63 7.73 7.49
C PRO A 110 -7.09 6.28 7.49
N THR A 111 -7.63 5.41 8.34
CA THR A 111 -7.22 3.98 8.41
C THR A 111 -7.60 3.18 7.18
N ASN A 112 -8.52 3.70 6.38
CA ASN A 112 -9.08 3.08 5.18
C ASN A 112 -8.65 3.81 3.89
N LEU A 113 -7.96 4.95 4.02
CA LEU A 113 -7.47 5.75 2.89
C LEU A 113 -6.16 5.18 2.36
N ARG A 114 -6.04 5.04 1.04
CA ARG A 114 -4.81 4.65 0.35
C ARG A 114 -4.51 5.54 -0.84
N TYR A 115 -3.23 5.78 -1.06
CA TYR A 115 -2.73 6.52 -2.22
C TYR A 115 -2.21 5.56 -3.30
N TYR A 116 -2.65 5.80 -4.53
CA TYR A 116 -2.25 5.08 -5.72
C TYR A 116 -1.55 6.04 -6.68
N SER A 117 -0.47 5.60 -7.30
CA SER A 117 0.30 6.39 -8.24
C SER A 117 -0.47 6.67 -9.52
N SER A 118 -1.49 5.85 -9.85
CA SER A 118 -2.34 6.03 -11.02
C SER A 118 -3.75 5.44 -10.82
N PRO A 119 -4.75 5.88 -11.63
CA PRO A 119 -6.05 5.20 -11.73
C PRO A 119 -5.90 3.73 -12.11
N ASP A 120 -5.05 3.42 -13.09
CA ASP A 120 -4.78 2.05 -13.54
C ASP A 120 -4.29 1.16 -12.39
N GLU A 121 -3.42 1.69 -11.52
CA GLU A 121 -2.95 0.96 -10.34
C GLU A 121 -4.09 0.68 -9.36
N ALA A 122 -5.04 1.62 -9.20
CA ALA A 122 -6.21 1.42 -8.36
C ALA A 122 -7.16 0.37 -8.95
N GLU A 123 -7.39 0.41 -10.26
CA GLU A 123 -8.25 -0.53 -10.99
C GLU A 123 -7.66 -1.94 -11.04
N ALA A 124 -6.34 -2.08 -11.25
CA ALA A 124 -5.63 -3.36 -11.16
C ALA A 124 -5.74 -3.99 -9.76
N ARG A 125 -5.95 -3.17 -8.71
CA ARG A 125 -6.24 -3.62 -7.35
C ARG A 125 -7.74 -3.79 -7.06
N GLY A 126 -8.59 -3.73 -8.08
CA GLY A 126 -10.03 -3.98 -7.99
C GLY A 126 -10.86 -2.79 -7.52
N LEU A 127 -10.30 -1.57 -7.50
CA LEU A 127 -11.07 -0.38 -7.17
C LEU A 127 -11.80 0.16 -8.40
N ARG A 128 -12.96 0.77 -8.19
CA ARG A 128 -13.74 1.43 -9.24
C ARG A 128 -13.68 2.94 -9.09
N ARG A 129 -13.78 3.67 -10.19
CA ARG A 129 -13.83 5.13 -10.14
C ARG A 129 -15.09 5.64 -9.43
N ALA A 130 -14.95 6.66 -8.61
CA ALA A 130 -16.07 7.38 -8.02
C ALA A 130 -16.96 7.99 -9.12
N ARG A 131 -18.27 7.86 -8.93
CA ARG A 131 -19.27 8.41 -9.87
C ARG A 131 -19.46 9.91 -9.75
N SER A 132 -19.04 10.51 -8.63
CA SER A 132 -19.13 11.95 -8.39
C SER A 132 -17.88 12.49 -7.72
N MET A 133 -17.57 13.76 -8.04
CA MET A 133 -16.47 14.53 -7.47
C MET A 133 -16.79 15.06 -6.06
N ALA A 134 -18.08 15.19 -5.74
CA ALA A 134 -18.57 15.70 -4.46
C ALA A 134 -19.77 14.88 -3.96
N PRO A 135 -20.01 14.87 -2.63
CA PRO A 135 -21.24 14.33 -2.07
C PRO A 135 -22.43 15.16 -2.55
N ASP A 136 -23.45 14.53 -3.14
CA ASP A 136 -24.73 15.20 -3.32
C ASP A 136 -25.27 15.60 -1.95
N GLU A 137 -25.55 16.90 -1.74
CA GLU A 137 -26.12 17.43 -0.50
C GLU A 137 -27.42 16.74 -0.06
N ARG A 138 -28.02 15.91 -0.94
CA ARG A 138 -29.24 15.14 -0.67
C ARG A 138 -29.01 13.88 0.17
N SER A 139 -27.83 13.26 0.17
CA SER A 139 -27.61 11.98 0.90
C SER A 139 -27.28 12.16 2.39
N SER A 140 -26.91 13.36 2.82
CA SER A 140 -26.62 13.68 4.22
C SER A 140 -27.87 13.79 5.12
N ARG A 141 -29.08 13.75 4.56
CA ARG A 141 -30.36 13.90 5.29
C ARG A 141 -31.05 12.59 5.68
N HIS A 142 -30.43 11.43 5.45
CA HIS A 142 -31.02 10.13 5.82
C HIS A 142 -30.17 9.37 6.84
N ARG A 143 -30.02 9.96 8.03
CA ARG A 143 -29.86 9.18 9.25
C ARG A 143 -31.13 9.38 10.08
N PRO A 144 -32.04 8.41 10.18
CA PRO A 144 -33.17 8.57 11.08
C PRO A 144 -32.62 8.68 12.51
N PRO A 145 -33.20 9.56 13.36
CA PRO A 145 -32.81 9.61 14.76
C PRO A 145 -33.04 8.24 15.38
N ARG A 146 -32.01 7.71 16.07
CA ARG A 146 -32.20 6.57 16.97
C ARG A 146 -33.23 6.99 18.01
N LYS A 147 -34.37 6.31 18.04
CA LYS A 147 -35.40 6.52 19.08
C LYS A 147 -34.82 6.16 20.46
N PRO A 148 -35.26 6.86 21.53
CA PRO A 148 -34.82 6.64 22.90
C PRO A 148 -35.19 5.24 23.42
#